data_AF-A0A844ZSC9-F1
#
_entry.id   AF-A0A844ZSC9-F1
#
_cell.length_a   1.000
_cell.length_b   1.000
_cell.length_c   1.000
_cell.angle_alpha   90.00
_cell.angle_beta   90.00
_cell.angle_gamma   90.00
#
_symmetry.space_group_name_H-M   'P 1'
#
loop_
_entity.id
_entity.type
_entity.pdbx_description
1 polymer ?
#
loop_
_entity_poly.entity_id
_entity_poly.type
_entity_poly.pdbx_seq_one_letter_code
_entity_poly.pdbx_strand_id
1 'polypeptide(L)'
;MENTPVDAATDADAKADWLPPSRHAIDTQLRSILCDVLGLDADDVEKFDGDTGLFGHLPELDSMAVAGLLTEMEDRLHIIIEDDDVDGEMLETYGGLLAFAEAKAIEG
;
A
#
# COMPACT_ATOMS: atom_id res chain seq x y z
N MET A 1 29.30 -9.88 -39.95
CA MET A 1 29.55 -9.72 -38.51
C MET A 1 28.86 -8.43 -38.12
N GLU A 2 27.56 -8.46 -37.84
CA GLU A 2 26.96 -9.00 -36.60
C GLU A 2 27.55 -8.20 -35.41
N ASN A 3 26.77 -7.38 -34.71
CA ASN A 3 25.68 -7.84 -33.85
C ASN A 3 24.56 -6.81 -33.66
N THR A 4 23.37 -7.39 -33.46
CA THR A 4 22.07 -6.83 -33.06
C THR A 4 22.05 -6.42 -31.56
N PRO A 5 20.90 -6.01 -31.01
CA PRO A 5 20.70 -4.77 -30.25
C PRO A 5 21.08 -4.92 -28.76
N VAL A 6 21.23 -3.79 -28.05
CA VAL A 6 21.12 -3.84 -26.59
C VAL A 6 19.80 -3.22 -26.19
N ASP A 7 18.90 -4.09 -25.75
CA ASP A 7 17.65 -3.77 -25.09
C ASP A 7 17.87 -2.67 -24.06
N ALA A 8 17.10 -1.59 -24.22
CA ALA A 8 16.84 -0.64 -23.14
C ALA A 8 15.88 -1.31 -22.15
N ALA A 9 16.38 -2.32 -21.42
CA ALA A 9 15.81 -2.65 -20.13
C ALA A 9 16.13 -1.46 -19.24
N THR A 10 15.11 -0.65 -18.97
CA THR A 10 15.17 0.43 -18.01
C THR A 10 15.53 -0.19 -16.66
N ASP A 11 16.81 -0.10 -16.30
CA ASP A 11 17.31 -0.21 -14.93
C ASP A 11 16.74 0.98 -14.15
N ALA A 12 15.49 0.84 -13.69
CA ALA A 12 14.80 1.82 -12.85
C ALA A 12 14.98 1.52 -11.36
N ASP A 13 15.49 0.34 -10.99
CA ASP A 13 15.47 -0.15 -9.61
C ASP A 13 16.69 0.23 -8.77
N ALA A 14 17.77 0.77 -9.35
CA ALA A 14 19.01 1.03 -8.62
C ALA A 14 19.12 2.45 -7.99
N LYS A 15 18.07 3.28 -8.05
CA LYS A 15 18.14 4.70 -7.63
C LYS A 15 17.03 5.17 -6.69
N ALA A 16 16.39 4.26 -5.96
CA ALA A 16 15.34 4.58 -4.99
C ALA A 16 15.78 4.48 -3.51
N ASP A 17 17.06 4.18 -3.24
CA ASP A 17 17.56 3.88 -1.89
C ASP A 17 17.73 5.11 -0.96
N TRP A 18 17.45 6.33 -1.43
CA TRP A 18 17.66 7.56 -0.64
C TRP A 18 16.52 8.59 -0.69
N LEU A 19 15.45 8.33 -1.47
CA LEU A 19 14.27 9.18 -1.44
C LEU A 19 13.19 8.53 -0.60
N PRO A 20 12.45 9.30 0.22
CA PRO A 20 11.27 8.78 0.88
C PRO A 20 10.32 8.19 -0.19
N PRO A 21 9.63 7.08 0.12
CA PRO A 21 8.76 6.41 -0.83
C PRO A 21 7.73 7.42 -1.36
N SER A 22 7.64 7.53 -2.69
CA SER A 22 6.64 8.40 -3.30
C SER A 22 5.24 7.87 -2.96
N ARG A 23 4.25 8.75 -2.83
CA ARG A 23 2.84 8.36 -2.58
C ARG A 23 2.35 7.21 -3.47
N HIS A 24 2.76 7.20 -4.74
CA HIS A 24 2.41 6.14 -5.69
C HIS A 24 3.02 4.76 -5.33
N ALA A 25 4.24 4.74 -4.76
CA ALA A 25 4.86 3.51 -4.28
C ALA A 25 4.16 2.99 -3.01
N ILE A 26 3.73 3.88 -2.11
CA ILE A 26 2.93 3.52 -0.94
C ILE A 26 1.57 2.97 -1.38
N ASP A 27 0.90 3.64 -2.31
CA ASP A 27 -0.37 3.21 -2.91
C ASP A 27 -0.25 1.81 -3.52
N THR A 28 0.75 1.58 -4.37
CA THR A 28 0.99 0.26 -5.00
C THR A 28 1.21 -0.84 -3.96
N GLN A 29 2.01 -0.57 -2.93
CA GLN A 29 2.26 -1.53 -1.85
C GLN A 29 0.99 -1.79 -1.03
N LEU A 30 0.25 -0.75 -0.67
CA LEU A 30 -1.00 -0.84 0.07
C LEU A 30 -2.05 -1.67 -0.68
N ARG A 31 -2.17 -1.49 -2.00
CA ARG A 31 -3.06 -2.31 -2.84
C ARG A 31 -2.64 -3.77 -2.84
N SER A 32 -1.34 -4.05 -2.95
CA SER A 32 -0.83 -5.43 -2.87
C SER A 32 -1.15 -6.05 -1.51
N ILE A 33 -0.95 -5.32 -0.42
CA ILE A 33 -1.27 -5.80 0.94
C ILE A 33 -2.77 -6.11 1.06
N LEU A 34 -3.64 -5.23 0.58
CA LEU A 34 -5.09 -5.47 0.56
C LEU A 34 -5.43 -6.74 -0.24
N CYS A 35 -4.82 -6.96 -1.40
CA CYS A 35 -5.01 -8.19 -2.18
C CYS A 35 -4.56 -9.43 -1.40
N ASP A 36 -3.40 -9.36 -0.75
CA ASP A 36 -2.80 -10.49 -0.04
C ASP A 36 -3.59 -10.84 1.25
N VAL A 37 -4.04 -9.83 1.99
CA VAL A 37 -4.75 -9.99 3.27
C VAL A 37 -6.23 -10.32 3.06
N LEU A 38 -6.90 -9.64 2.14
CA LEU A 38 -8.33 -9.82 1.89
C LEU A 38 -8.62 -10.87 0.80
N GLY A 39 -7.59 -11.34 0.09
CA GLY A 39 -7.76 -12.26 -1.04
C GLY A 39 -8.48 -11.62 -2.24
N LEU A 40 -8.39 -10.30 -2.39
CA LEU A 40 -9.00 -9.56 -3.49
C LEU A 40 -8.13 -9.63 -4.75
N ASP A 41 -8.77 -9.54 -5.91
CA ASP A 41 -8.07 -9.47 -7.19
C ASP A 41 -7.42 -8.08 -7.37
N ALA A 42 -6.19 -8.07 -7.90
CA ALA A 42 -5.44 -6.83 -8.15
C ALA A 42 -6.21 -5.86 -9.06
N ASP A 43 -6.94 -6.38 -10.05
CA ASP A 43 -7.79 -5.60 -10.95
C ASP A 43 -8.96 -4.89 -10.22
N ASP A 44 -9.44 -5.44 -9.11
CA ASP A 44 -10.50 -4.84 -8.31
C ASP A 44 -9.95 -3.80 -7.35
N VAL A 45 -8.82 -4.10 -6.72
CA VAL A 45 -8.15 -3.14 -5.85
C VAL A 45 -7.57 -1.99 -6.65
N GLU A 46 -7.15 -2.16 -7.92
CA GLU A 46 -6.75 -1.05 -8.82
C GLU A 46 -7.87 -0.02 -9.06
N LYS A 47 -9.14 -0.44 -8.96
CA LYS A 47 -10.29 0.47 -9.11
C LYS A 47 -10.57 1.28 -7.84
N PHE A 48 -9.93 0.94 -6.72
CA PHE A 48 -10.13 1.67 -5.47
C PHE A 48 -9.57 3.09 -5.61
N ASP A 49 -10.41 4.06 -5.34
CA ASP A 49 -10.07 5.48 -5.28
C ASP A 49 -10.06 5.98 -3.83
N GLY A 50 -9.70 7.24 -3.63
CA GLY A 50 -9.65 7.82 -2.28
C GLY A 50 -11.00 7.85 -1.56
N ASP A 51 -12.12 7.83 -2.30
CA ASP A 51 -13.48 7.87 -1.77
C ASP A 51 -14.06 6.46 -1.56
N THR A 52 -13.31 5.41 -1.94
CA THR A 52 -13.75 4.02 -1.81
C THR A 52 -13.77 3.62 -0.35
N GLY A 53 -14.95 3.24 0.13
CA GLY A 53 -15.14 2.72 1.49
C GLY A 53 -14.47 1.36 1.67
N LEU A 54 -13.65 1.23 2.71
CA LEU A 54 -13.01 -0.02 3.11
C LEU A 54 -13.72 -0.60 4.34
N PHE A 55 -13.49 -0.03 5.53
CA PHE A 55 -14.04 -0.56 6.76
C PHE A 55 -15.57 -0.38 6.80
N GLY A 56 -16.29 -1.46 7.12
CA GLY A 56 -17.75 -1.50 7.12
C GLY A 56 -18.41 -1.57 5.73
N HIS A 57 -17.67 -1.28 4.66
CA HIS A 57 -18.14 -1.38 3.27
C HIS A 57 -17.71 -2.68 2.60
N LEU A 58 -16.47 -3.11 2.87
CA LEU A 58 -15.96 -4.42 2.47
C LEU A 58 -16.25 -5.45 3.56
N PRO A 59 -17.10 -6.46 3.31
CA PRO A 59 -17.35 -7.52 4.29
C PRO A 59 -16.11 -8.36 4.59
N GLU A 60 -15.11 -8.36 3.69
CA GLU A 60 -13.83 -9.06 3.85
C GLU A 60 -12.92 -8.38 4.90
N LEU A 61 -13.02 -7.05 5.06
CA LEU A 61 -12.22 -6.31 6.03
C LEU A 61 -12.88 -6.37 7.42
N ASP A 62 -12.77 -7.53 8.07
CA ASP A 62 -13.22 -7.75 9.44
C ASP A 62 -12.20 -7.30 10.51
N SER A 63 -12.57 -7.38 11.79
CA SER A 63 -11.69 -6.97 12.90
C SER A 63 -10.38 -7.76 13.00
N MET A 64 -10.35 -9.01 12.52
CA MET A 64 -9.14 -9.84 12.48
C MET A 64 -8.30 -9.52 11.25
N ALA A 65 -8.92 -9.28 10.09
CA ALA A 65 -8.27 -8.87 8.86
C ALA A 65 -7.57 -7.51 9.02
N VAL A 66 -8.16 -6.56 9.74
CA VAL A 66 -7.51 -5.27 10.06
C VAL A 66 -6.20 -5.49 10.82
N ALA A 67 -6.16 -6.35 11.83
CA ALA A 67 -4.94 -6.61 12.58
C ALA A 67 -3.81 -7.16 11.68
N GLY A 68 -4.16 -8.07 10.77
CA GLY A 68 -3.24 -8.59 9.75
C GLY A 68 -2.79 -7.52 8.75
N LEU A 69 -3.72 -6.70 8.26
CA LEU A 69 -3.45 -5.59 7.35
C LEU A 69 -2.41 -4.64 7.94
N LEU A 70 -2.61 -4.20 9.17
CA LEU A 70 -1.71 -3.28 9.85
C LEU A 70 -0.33 -3.90 10.05
N THR A 71 -0.28 -5.18 10.46
CA THR A 71 0.99 -5.91 10.62
C THR A 71 1.77 -5.98 9.30
N GLU A 72 1.11 -6.32 8.19
CA GLU A 72 1.73 -6.37 6.86
C GLU A 72 2.15 -4.98 6.36
N MET A 73 1.38 -3.95 6.69
CA MET A 73 1.74 -2.55 6.41
C MET A 73 3.01 -2.16 7.14
N GLU A 74 3.15 -2.47 8.42
CA GLU A 74 4.38 -2.19 9.18
C GLU A 74 5.59 -2.88 8.58
N ASP A 75 5.48 -4.18 8.22
CA ASP A 75 6.59 -4.95 7.68
C ASP A 75 7.01 -4.47 6.28
N ARG A 76 6.05 -4.24 5.39
CA ARG A 76 6.32 -3.90 3.97
C ARG A 76 6.60 -2.43 3.75
N LEU A 77 5.88 -1.53 4.42
CA LEU A 77 6.10 -0.09 4.31
C LEU A 77 7.19 0.40 5.26
N HIS A 78 7.69 -0.47 6.15
CA HIS A 78 8.70 -0.15 7.16
C HIS A 78 8.28 1.01 8.07
N ILE A 79 7.00 1.06 8.41
CA ILE A 79 6.39 2.06 9.28
C ILE A 79 6.07 1.45 10.65
N ILE A 80 5.87 2.31 11.65
CA ILE A 80 5.37 1.91 12.97
C ILE A 80 3.95 2.45 13.13
N ILE A 81 3.02 1.55 13.43
CA ILE A 81 1.61 1.85 13.67
C ILE A 81 1.30 1.51 15.13
N GLU A 82 1.04 2.51 15.95
CA GLU A 82 0.62 2.28 17.33
C GLU A 82 -0.91 2.06 17.40
N ASP A 83 -1.39 1.35 18.42
CA ASP A 83 -2.82 1.13 18.65
C ASP A 83 -3.60 2.47 18.72
N ASP A 84 -2.97 3.52 19.26
CA ASP A 84 -3.53 4.86 19.37
C ASP A 84 -3.55 5.63 18.03
N ASP A 85 -2.79 5.18 17.02
CA ASP A 85 -2.77 5.79 15.68
C ASP A 85 -3.93 5.29 14.80
N VAL A 86 -4.53 4.16 15.16
CA VAL A 86 -5.51 3.46 14.32
C VAL A 86 -6.92 3.83 14.75
N ASP A 87 -7.47 4.83 14.08
CA ASP A 87 -8.90 5.17 14.22
C ASP A 87 -9.74 4.46 13.16
N GLY A 88 -10.89 3.92 13.57
CA GLY A 88 -11.84 3.27 12.65
C GLY A 88 -12.35 4.22 11.54
N GLU A 89 -12.35 5.54 11.77
CA GLU A 89 -12.68 6.55 10.76
C GLU A 89 -11.57 6.69 9.70
N MET A 90 -10.30 6.52 10.06
CA MET A 90 -9.19 6.57 9.09
C MET A 90 -9.19 5.35 8.17
N LEU A 91 -9.63 4.20 8.68
CA LEU A 91 -9.81 2.96 7.92
C LEU A 91 -11.13 2.91 7.14
N GLU A 92 -12.02 3.90 7.30
CA GLU A 92 -13.32 3.92 6.64
C GLU A 92 -13.18 4.01 5.12
N THR A 93 -12.14 4.68 4.62
CA THR A 93 -11.88 4.85 3.19
C THR A 93 -10.44 4.54 2.81
N TYR A 94 -10.23 4.13 1.56
CA TYR A 94 -8.90 3.87 1.02
C TYR A 94 -8.03 5.14 1.01
N GLY A 95 -8.62 6.31 0.75
CA GLY A 95 -7.91 7.59 0.81
C GLY A 95 -7.41 7.91 2.22
N GLY A 96 -8.20 7.61 3.25
CA GLY A 96 -7.80 7.77 4.65
C GLY A 96 -6.62 6.86 5.00
N LEU A 97 -6.71 5.58 4.66
CA LEU A 97 -5.65 4.61 4.88
C LEU A 97 -4.35 4.97 4.15
N LEU A 98 -4.44 5.41 2.90
CA LEU A 98 -3.28 5.83 2.11
C LEU A 98 -2.63 7.10 2.70
N ALA A 99 -3.43 8.08 3.12
CA ALA A 99 -2.92 9.30 3.74
C ALA A 99 -2.23 9.01 5.07
N PHE A 100 -2.77 8.06 5.85
CA PHE A 100 -2.15 7.59 7.09
C PHE A 100 -0.79 6.92 6.83
N ALA A 101 -0.74 5.98 5.88
CA ALA A 101 0.51 5.32 5.48
C ALA A 101 1.55 6.32 4.96
N GLU A 102 1.12 7.31 4.17
CA GLU A 102 1.96 8.41 3.69
C GLU A 102 2.53 9.24 4.85
N ALA A 103 1.71 9.61 5.83
CA ALA A 103 2.16 10.35 7.01
C ALA A 103 3.21 9.57 7.80
N LYS A 104 2.94 8.29 8.08
CA LYS A 104 3.87 7.41 8.81
C LYS A 104 5.20 7.17 8.08
N ALA A 105 5.15 7.01 6.76
CA ALA A 105 6.36 6.84 5.95
C ALA A 105 7.24 8.09 5.87
N ILE A 106 6.69 9.28 6.16
CA ILE A 106 7.45 10.54 6.24
C ILE A 106 8.01 10.77 7.65
N GLU A 107 7.32 10.29 8.69
CA GLU A 107 7.75 10.42 10.08
C GLU A 107 8.93 9.49 10.47
N GLY A 108 9.12 8.40 9.72
CA GLY A 108 10.17 7.39 9.90
C GLY A 108 11.59 7.82 9.53
#